data_AF-A0A2J6WNY2-F1
#
_entry.id   AF-A0A2J6WNY2-F1
#
_cell.length_a   1.000
_cell.length_b   1.000
_cell.length_c   1.000
_cell.angle_alpha   90.00
_cell.angle_beta   90.00
_cell.angle_gamma   90.00
#
_symmetry.space_group_name_H-M   'P 1'
#
loop_
_entity.id
_entity.type
_entity.pdbx_description
1 polymer ?
#
loop_
_entity_poly.entity_id
_entity_poly.type
_entity_poly.pdbx_seq_one_letter_code
_entity_poly.pdbx_strand_id
1 'polypeptide(L)'
;MVNRLEITEDFQKLVESLDVKYKGSSFNPFKFHKDVNGTQVPVYFIGTPGLFVAIMATIISVILMGMVKLNASFWVWVVVLIVSAILLRVALKIDKARQIRFFSNDLLIRSYRLMKRYNEEVLDDRVLIDIKNHLEEFSKYINDNVVDKQMLIVEKLINEKGD
;
A
#
# COMPACT_ATOMS: atom_id res chain seq x y z
N MET A 1 35.01 -12.44 1.02
CA MET A 1 34.21 -12.15 -0.19
C MET A 1 33.03 -11.33 0.25
N VAL A 2 32.72 -10.21 -0.41
CA VAL A 2 31.50 -9.44 -0.09
C VAL A 2 30.32 -10.27 -0.60
N ASN A 3 29.65 -11.00 0.29
CA ASN A 3 28.46 -11.78 -0.07
C ASN A 3 27.36 -10.79 -0.49
N ARG A 4 27.12 -10.75 -1.81
CA ARG A 4 26.03 -9.98 -2.41
C ARG A 4 24.71 -10.67 -2.09
N LEU A 5 23.67 -9.87 -1.88
CA LEU A 5 22.32 -10.37 -1.74
C LEU A 5 21.80 -10.83 -3.11
N GLU A 6 21.43 -12.10 -3.22
CA GLU A 6 20.76 -12.64 -4.40
C GLU A 6 19.33 -12.07 -4.49
N ILE A 7 19.01 -11.44 -5.61
CA ILE A 7 17.67 -10.95 -5.93
C ILE A 7 17.09 -11.87 -6.99
N THR A 8 16.00 -12.56 -6.66
CA THR A 8 15.37 -13.51 -7.59
C THR A 8 14.76 -12.79 -8.79
N GLU A 9 14.83 -13.41 -9.98
CA GLU A 9 14.25 -12.84 -11.20
C GLU A 9 12.73 -12.62 -11.09
N ASP A 10 12.03 -13.53 -10.41
CA ASP A 10 10.59 -13.43 -10.20
C ASP A 10 10.23 -12.21 -9.34
N PHE A 11 11.03 -11.94 -8.29
CA PHE A 11 10.86 -10.76 -7.44
C PHE A 11 11.14 -9.47 -8.22
N GLN A 12 12.19 -9.47 -9.03
CA GLN A 12 12.50 -8.34 -9.89
C GLN A 12 11.34 -8.03 -10.86
N LYS A 13 10.85 -9.04 -11.57
CA LYS A 13 9.71 -8.90 -12.51
C LYS A 13 8.46 -8.38 -11.79
N LEU A 14 8.17 -8.90 -10.59
CA LEU A 14 7.06 -8.44 -9.76
C LEU A 14 7.18 -6.94 -9.47
N VAL A 15 8.33 -6.50 -8.93
CA VAL A 15 8.53 -5.09 -8.55
C VAL A 15 8.51 -4.14 -9.74
N GLU A 16 9.13 -4.54 -10.87
CA GLU A 16 9.13 -3.72 -12.09
C GLU A 16 7.72 -3.53 -12.65
N SER A 17 6.90 -4.59 -12.64
CA SER A 17 5.49 -4.49 -13.05
C SER A 17 4.70 -3.52 -12.16
N LEU A 18 5.02 -3.47 -10.86
CA LEU A 18 4.40 -2.58 -9.91
C LEU A 18 4.86 -1.13 -10.09
N ASP A 19 6.16 -0.87 -10.25
CA ASP A 19 6.70 0.50 -10.42
C ASP A 19 6.09 1.20 -11.65
N VAL A 20 5.91 0.47 -12.77
CA VAL A 20 5.23 0.99 -13.98
C VAL A 20 3.77 1.33 -13.68
N LYS A 21 3.04 0.42 -13.04
CA LYS A 21 1.61 0.61 -12.73
C LYS A 21 1.37 1.76 -11.74
N TYR A 22 2.30 1.99 -10.83
CA TYR A 22 2.20 3.02 -9.79
C TYR A 22 2.53 4.42 -10.31
N LYS A 23 3.54 4.55 -11.18
CA LYS A 23 3.87 5.82 -11.84
C LYS A 23 2.71 6.37 -12.68
N GLY A 24 1.87 5.50 -13.24
CA GLY A 24 0.69 5.87 -14.02
C GLY A 24 -0.64 5.92 -13.24
N SER A 25 -0.63 5.69 -11.93
CA SER A 25 -1.89 5.61 -11.17
C SER A 25 -2.43 6.99 -10.77
N SER A 26 -3.72 7.23 -11.04
CA SER A 26 -4.43 8.44 -10.61
C SER A 26 -4.67 8.53 -9.09
N PHE A 27 -4.36 7.47 -8.35
CA PHE A 27 -4.51 7.42 -6.89
C PHE A 27 -3.15 7.63 -6.21
N ASN A 28 -2.92 8.84 -5.70
CA ASN A 28 -1.81 9.12 -4.79
C ASN A 28 -2.36 9.18 -3.36
N PRO A 29 -2.15 8.15 -2.52
CA PRO A 29 -2.54 8.22 -1.12
C PRO A 29 -1.80 9.38 -0.44
N PHE A 30 -2.46 10.03 0.53
CA PHE A 30 -1.82 11.09 1.30
C PHE A 30 -0.63 10.52 2.06
N LYS A 31 0.58 11.01 1.74
CA LYS A 31 1.85 10.62 2.37
C LYS A 31 2.32 11.78 3.23
N PHE A 32 2.45 11.55 4.53
CA PHE A 32 3.18 12.47 5.41
C PHE A 32 4.59 11.95 5.57
N HIS A 33 5.60 12.78 5.35
CA HIS A 33 6.99 12.37 5.54
C HIS A 33 7.37 12.67 6.98
N LYS A 34 7.59 11.63 7.78
CA LYS A 34 8.16 11.78 9.11
C LYS A 34 9.68 11.68 9.00
N ASP A 35 10.37 12.65 9.57
CA ASP A 35 11.82 12.56 9.73
C ASP A 35 12.14 11.57 10.86
N VAL A 36 12.81 10.48 10.51
CA VAL A 36 13.35 9.51 11.46
C VAL A 36 14.83 9.39 11.16
N ASN A 37 15.67 9.88 12.08
CA ASN A 37 17.13 9.85 11.98
C ASN A 37 17.69 10.48 10.68
N GLY A 38 17.15 11.62 10.24
CA GLY A 38 17.61 12.32 9.03
C GLY A 38 17.13 11.70 7.72
N THR A 39 16.26 10.69 7.79
CA THR A 39 15.69 10.00 6.62
C THR A 39 14.18 10.24 6.57
N GLN A 40 13.68 10.74 5.44
CA GLN A 40 12.25 10.96 5.24
C GLN A 40 11.53 9.64 4.96
N VAL A 41 10.77 9.15 5.93
CA VAL A 41 9.96 7.93 5.80
C VAL A 41 8.50 8.33 5.55
N PRO A 42 7.84 7.87 4.48
CA PRO A 42 6.43 8.15 4.25
C PRO A 42 5.57 7.35 5.22
N VAL A 43 4.69 8.05 5.91
CA VAL A 43 3.60 7.51 6.70
C VAL A 43 2.34 7.61 5.85
N TYR A 44 1.69 6.47 5.65
CA TYR A 44 0.44 6.38 4.91
C TYR A 44 -0.73 6.41 5.88
N PHE A 45 -1.69 7.29 5.64
CA PHE A 45 -2.94 7.30 6.39
C PHE A 45 -3.88 6.24 5.81
N ILE A 46 -4.05 5.14 6.55
CA ILE A 46 -4.98 4.07 6.19
C ILE A 46 -6.34 4.34 6.85
N GLY A 47 -7.39 4.37 6.06
CA GLY A 47 -8.78 4.54 6.52
C GLY A 47 -9.33 5.96 6.35
N THR A 48 -8.60 6.88 5.72
CA THR A 48 -9.15 8.18 5.33
C THR A 48 -10.08 8.04 4.12
N PRO A 49 -11.16 8.85 4.02
CA PRO A 49 -12.01 8.90 2.85
C PRO A 49 -11.19 9.16 1.59
N GLY A 50 -11.25 8.26 0.62
CA GLY A 50 -10.55 8.37 -0.65
C GLY A 50 -11.49 8.78 -1.78
N LEU A 51 -11.06 8.47 -3.01
CA LEU A 51 -11.79 8.82 -4.22
C LEU A 51 -13.15 8.10 -4.30
N PHE A 52 -13.26 6.84 -3.86
CA PHE A 52 -14.52 6.11 -3.94
C PHE A 52 -15.58 6.70 -3.00
N VAL A 53 -15.18 7.08 -1.78
CA VAL A 53 -16.09 7.75 -0.86
C VAL A 53 -16.54 9.10 -1.42
N ALA A 54 -15.65 9.88 -2.03
CA ALA A 54 -16.01 11.15 -2.65
C ALA A 54 -17.04 10.96 -3.77
N ILE A 55 -16.80 10.02 -4.69
CA ILE A 55 -17.74 9.71 -5.79
C ILE A 55 -19.10 9.28 -5.23
N MET A 56 -19.12 8.39 -4.24
CA MET A 56 -20.37 7.91 -3.64
C MET A 56 -21.11 9.03 -2.91
N ALA A 57 -20.41 9.90 -2.18
CA ALA A 57 -21.00 11.06 -1.53
C ALA A 57 -21.62 12.04 -2.55
N THR A 58 -20.98 12.26 -3.69
CA THR A 58 -21.54 13.06 -4.79
C THR A 58 -22.82 12.44 -5.34
N ILE A 59 -22.82 11.13 -5.64
CA ILE A 59 -24.01 10.42 -6.14
C ILE A 59 -25.16 10.52 -5.13
N ILE A 60 -24.89 10.27 -3.85
CA ILE A 60 -25.88 10.39 -2.78
C ILE A 60 -26.43 11.81 -2.72
N SER A 61 -25.57 12.83 -2.78
CA SER A 61 -25.99 14.23 -2.75
C SER A 61 -26.93 14.59 -3.89
N VAL A 62 -26.65 14.13 -5.11
CA VAL A 62 -27.52 14.33 -6.28
C VAL A 62 -28.88 13.65 -6.08
N ILE A 63 -28.90 12.43 -5.55
CA ILE A 63 -30.15 11.70 -5.26
C ILE A 63 -30.97 12.48 -4.21
N LEU A 64 -30.35 12.92 -3.12
CA LEU A 64 -31.01 13.68 -2.06
C LEU A 64 -31.61 15.00 -2.60
N MET A 65 -30.88 15.73 -3.45
CA MET A 65 -31.41 16.93 -4.11
C MET A 65 -32.63 16.61 -5.01
N GLY A 66 -32.58 15.50 -5.74
CA GLY A 66 -33.69 15.03 -6.55
C GLY A 66 -34.94 14.70 -5.71
N MET A 67 -34.73 14.08 -4.54
CA MET A 67 -35.82 13.75 -3.61
C MET A 67 -36.51 14.98 -3.03
N VAL A 68 -35.74 16.03 -2.71
CA VAL A 68 -36.29 17.32 -2.27
C VAL A 68 -37.14 17.94 -3.40
N LYS A 69 -36.62 17.97 -4.62
CA LYS A 69 -37.32 18.56 -5.78
C LYS A 69 -38.62 17.83 -6.11
N LEU A 70 -38.65 16.51 -5.94
CA LEU A 70 -39.82 15.67 -6.21
C LEU A 70 -40.78 15.54 -5.02
N ASN A 71 -40.50 16.21 -3.91
CA ASN A 71 -41.25 16.12 -2.66
C ASN A 71 -41.49 14.65 -2.23
N ALA A 72 -40.41 13.86 -2.24
CA ALA A 72 -40.46 12.44 -1.96
C ALA A 72 -41.05 12.14 -0.58
N SER A 73 -41.85 11.08 -0.48
CA SER A 73 -42.47 10.68 0.78
C SER A 73 -41.43 10.31 1.86
N PHE A 74 -41.80 10.46 3.12
CA PHE A 74 -40.95 10.15 4.26
C PHE A 74 -40.37 8.73 4.22
N TRP A 75 -41.16 7.74 3.78
CA TRP A 75 -40.69 6.35 3.66
C TRP A 75 -39.56 6.18 2.64
N VAL A 76 -39.59 6.95 1.54
CA VAL A 76 -38.51 6.95 0.54
C VAL A 76 -37.23 7.53 1.15
N TRP A 77 -37.32 8.57 1.96
CA TRP A 77 -36.18 9.12 2.70
C TRP A 77 -35.50 8.09 3.59
N VAL A 78 -36.28 7.36 4.39
CA VAL A 78 -35.74 6.32 5.28
C VAL A 78 -34.98 5.25 4.51
N VAL A 79 -35.57 4.73 3.42
CA VAL A 79 -34.93 3.70 2.58
C VAL A 79 -33.63 4.22 1.97
N VAL A 80 -33.65 5.43 1.40
CA VAL A 80 -32.46 6.02 0.77
C VAL A 80 -31.35 6.22 1.79
N LEU A 81 -31.63 6.75 2.98
CA LEU A 81 -30.62 6.95 4.01
C LEU A 81 -29.96 5.63 4.45
N ILE A 82 -30.75 4.57 4.62
CA ILE A 82 -30.22 3.23 4.97
C ILE A 82 -29.30 2.72 3.86
N VAL A 83 -29.75 2.79 2.60
CA VAL A 83 -28.96 2.35 1.45
C VAL A 83 -27.68 3.17 1.31
N SER A 84 -27.76 4.50 1.44
CA SER A 84 -26.61 5.41 1.41
C SER A 84 -25.58 5.07 2.48
N ALA A 85 -26.00 4.76 3.72
CA ALA A 85 -25.09 4.35 4.78
C ALA A 85 -24.34 3.05 4.44
N ILE A 86 -25.03 2.07 3.86
CA ILE A 86 -24.41 0.82 3.40
C ILE A 86 -23.40 1.10 2.27
N LEU A 87 -23.79 1.91 1.27
CA LEU A 87 -22.93 2.25 0.14
C LEU A 87 -21.65 2.98 0.60
N LEU A 88 -21.77 3.96 1.50
CA LEU A 88 -20.61 4.68 2.06
C LEU A 88 -19.69 3.73 2.84
N ARG A 89 -20.26 2.78 3.59
CA ARG A 89 -19.45 1.77 4.31
C ARG A 89 -18.68 0.88 3.35
N VAL A 90 -19.29 0.47 2.24
CA VAL A 90 -18.61 -0.30 1.19
C VAL A 90 -17.52 0.54 0.52
N ALA A 91 -17.81 1.82 0.21
CA ALA A 91 -16.84 2.74 -0.37
C ALA A 91 -15.60 2.92 0.51
N LEU A 92 -15.79 3.11 1.82
CA LEU A 92 -14.69 3.19 2.80
C LEU A 92 -13.84 1.93 2.82
N LYS A 93 -14.46 0.73 2.74
CA LYS A 93 -13.73 -0.54 2.68
C LYS A 93 -12.90 -0.64 1.39
N ILE A 94 -13.43 -0.21 0.26
CA ILE A 94 -12.73 -0.20 -1.03
C ILE A 94 -11.52 0.73 -0.99
N ASP A 95 -11.72 1.97 -0.50
CA ASP A 95 -10.63 2.94 -0.38
C ASP A 95 -9.54 2.44 0.58
N LYS A 96 -9.93 1.87 1.74
CA LYS A 96 -8.98 1.27 2.69
C LYS A 96 -8.18 0.13 2.06
N ALA A 97 -8.84 -0.80 1.37
CA ALA A 97 -8.16 -1.91 0.70
C ALA A 97 -7.19 -1.41 -0.38
N ARG A 98 -7.58 -0.36 -1.11
CA ARG A 98 -6.70 0.29 -2.09
C ARG A 98 -5.49 0.90 -1.40
N GLN A 99 -5.68 1.72 -0.35
CA GLN A 99 -4.58 2.33 0.41
C GLN A 99 -3.59 1.28 0.94
N ILE A 100 -4.07 0.15 1.47
CA ILE A 100 -3.21 -0.95 1.94
C ILE A 100 -2.38 -1.54 0.80
N ARG A 101 -2.97 -1.79 -0.37
CA ARG A 101 -2.22 -2.26 -1.55
C ARG A 101 -1.18 -1.25 -1.98
N PHE A 102 -1.51 0.04 -1.95
CA PHE A 102 -0.56 1.12 -2.26
C PHE A 102 0.62 1.16 -1.30
N PHE A 103 0.35 1.09 -0.01
CA PHE A 103 1.37 1.02 1.02
C PHE A 103 2.27 -0.21 0.84
N SER A 104 1.68 -1.39 0.69
CA SER A 104 2.40 -2.66 0.56
C SER A 104 3.32 -2.64 -0.67
N ASN A 105 2.82 -2.19 -1.81
CA ASN A 105 3.65 -2.14 -3.02
C ASN A 105 4.78 -1.09 -2.93
N ASP A 106 4.59 0.01 -2.20
CA ASP A 106 5.67 0.97 -1.93
C ASP A 106 6.77 0.34 -1.06
N LEU A 107 6.42 -0.51 -0.09
CA LEU A 107 7.39 -1.28 0.70
C LEU A 107 8.22 -2.20 -0.19
N LEU A 108 7.60 -2.92 -1.13
CA LEU A 108 8.33 -3.76 -2.08
C LEU A 108 9.30 -2.96 -2.95
N ILE A 109 8.84 -1.85 -3.52
CA ILE A 109 9.70 -0.99 -4.36
C ILE A 109 10.87 -0.43 -3.55
N ARG A 110 10.64 -0.01 -2.29
CA ARG A 110 11.70 0.46 -1.38
C ARG A 110 12.69 -0.64 -1.05
N SER A 111 12.20 -1.83 -0.68
CA SER A 111 13.05 -2.97 -0.36
C SER A 111 13.93 -3.35 -1.55
N TYR A 112 13.40 -3.43 -2.76
CA TYR A 112 14.16 -3.71 -3.97
C TYR A 112 15.24 -2.65 -4.26
N ARG A 113 14.92 -1.36 -4.09
CA ARG A 113 15.92 -0.29 -4.24
C ARG A 113 17.03 -0.39 -3.18
N LEU A 114 16.69 -0.75 -1.95
CA LEU A 114 17.68 -0.99 -0.89
C LEU A 114 18.54 -2.22 -1.18
N MET A 115 17.96 -3.31 -1.68
CA MET A 115 18.72 -4.51 -2.09
C MET A 115 19.74 -4.18 -3.19
N LYS A 116 19.34 -3.39 -4.20
CA LYS A 116 20.26 -2.92 -5.26
C LYS A 116 21.40 -2.09 -4.69
N ARG A 117 21.08 -1.09 -3.86
CA ARG A 117 22.10 -0.23 -3.24
C ARG A 117 23.03 -1.01 -2.32
N TYR A 118 22.52 -2.00 -1.57
CA TYR A 118 23.35 -2.88 -0.75
C TYR A 118 24.38 -3.64 -1.59
N ASN A 119 23.98 -4.12 -2.78
CA ASN A 119 24.87 -4.82 -3.71
C ASN A 119 25.87 -3.90 -4.44
N GLU A 120 25.50 -2.64 -4.68
CA GLU A 120 26.31 -1.66 -5.42
C GLU A 120 27.27 -0.85 -4.53
N GLU A 121 26.79 -0.42 -3.35
CA GLU A 121 27.48 0.55 -2.48
C GLU A 121 28.14 -0.09 -1.24
N VAL A 122 28.06 -1.42 -1.07
CA VAL A 122 28.57 -2.16 0.12
C VAL A 122 28.09 -1.50 1.41
N LEU A 123 26.76 -1.42 1.57
CA LEU A 123 26.12 -0.83 2.74
C LEU A 123 26.29 -1.73 3.99
N ASP A 124 26.10 -1.14 5.17
CA ASP A 124 26.08 -1.85 6.47
C ASP A 124 25.06 -3.00 6.45
N ASP A 125 25.40 -4.11 7.08
CA ASP A 125 24.57 -5.30 7.23
C ASP A 125 23.27 -5.01 7.99
N ARG A 126 23.21 -3.93 8.76
CA ARG A 126 21.97 -3.40 9.33
C ARG A 126 20.89 -3.12 8.27
N VAL A 127 21.28 -2.80 7.03
CA VAL A 127 20.34 -2.58 5.91
C VAL A 127 19.60 -3.87 5.55
N LEU A 128 20.19 -5.05 5.77
CA LEU A 128 19.50 -6.33 5.55
C LEU A 128 18.30 -6.49 6.51
N ILE A 129 18.42 -5.98 7.74
CA ILE A 129 17.31 -5.98 8.72
C ILE A 129 16.19 -5.09 8.22
N ASP A 130 16.50 -3.90 7.70
CA ASP A 130 15.48 -2.99 7.13
C ASP A 130 14.80 -3.59 5.89
N ILE A 131 15.56 -4.28 5.03
CA ILE A 131 15.02 -5.02 3.90
C ILE A 131 14.05 -6.10 4.38
N LYS A 132 14.46 -6.93 5.36
CA LYS A 132 13.61 -7.97 5.94
C LYS A 132 12.33 -7.39 6.53
N ASN A 133 12.45 -6.33 7.34
CA ASN A 133 11.31 -5.65 7.96
C ASN A 133 10.29 -5.16 6.92
N HIS A 134 10.75 -4.61 5.78
CA HIS A 134 9.84 -4.19 4.71
C HIS A 134 9.11 -5.38 4.05
N LEU A 135 9.79 -6.50 3.83
CA LEU A 135 9.19 -7.71 3.25
C LEU A 135 8.21 -8.40 4.22
N GLU A 136 8.54 -8.45 5.51
CA GLU A 136 7.65 -8.97 6.56
C GLU A 136 6.40 -8.10 6.69
N GLU A 137 6.56 -6.78 6.71
CA GLU A 137 5.43 -5.86 6.80
C GLU A 137 4.53 -5.97 5.57
N PHE A 138 5.08 -6.15 4.37
CA PHE A 138 4.29 -6.48 3.17
C PHE A 138 3.46 -7.76 3.37
N SER A 139 4.10 -8.82 3.87
CA SER A 139 3.52 -10.15 4.01
C SER A 139 2.36 -10.21 5.01
N LYS A 140 2.27 -9.25 5.94
CA LYS A 140 1.10 -9.08 6.83
C LYS A 140 -0.17 -8.69 6.08
N TYR A 141 -0.06 -8.02 4.94
CA TYR A 141 -1.21 -7.53 4.17
C TYR A 141 -1.49 -8.34 2.91
N ILE A 142 -0.44 -8.85 2.26
CA ILE A 142 -0.52 -9.57 0.99
C ILE A 142 0.34 -10.83 1.10
N ASN A 143 -0.29 -11.99 0.95
CA ASN A 143 0.42 -13.25 0.87
C ASN A 143 0.89 -13.48 -0.58
N ASP A 144 2.21 -13.54 -0.78
CA ASP A 144 2.83 -13.74 -2.10
C ASP A 144 4.07 -14.64 -1.98
N ASN A 145 4.00 -15.82 -2.62
CA ASN A 145 5.07 -16.82 -2.60
C ASN A 145 6.42 -16.30 -3.12
N VAL A 146 6.43 -15.31 -4.02
CA VAL A 146 7.66 -14.72 -4.56
C VAL A 146 8.35 -13.89 -3.48
N VAL A 147 7.57 -13.14 -2.70
CA VAL A 147 8.07 -12.33 -1.59
C VAL A 147 8.58 -13.22 -0.45
N ASP A 148 7.86 -14.29 -0.13
CA ASP A 148 8.29 -15.26 0.89
C ASP A 148 9.64 -15.90 0.55
N LYS A 149 9.84 -16.28 -0.72
CA LYS A 149 11.13 -16.80 -1.19
C LYS A 149 12.25 -15.76 -1.05
N GLN A 150 11.99 -14.51 -1.44
CA GLN A 150 12.98 -13.44 -1.32
C GLN A 150 13.33 -13.15 0.15
N MET A 151 12.34 -13.22 1.04
CA MET A 151 12.53 -13.04 2.48
C MET A 151 13.43 -14.13 3.08
N LEU A 152 13.24 -15.40 2.68
CA LEU A 152 14.10 -16.51 3.11
C LEU A 152 15.56 -16.33 2.66
N ILE A 153 15.79 -15.78 1.48
CA ILE A 153 17.16 -15.50 0.98
C ILE A 153 17.81 -14.42 1.83
N VAL A 154 17.08 -13.34 2.13
CA VAL A 154 17.57 -12.27 3.01
C VAL A 154 17.88 -12.80 4.41
N GLU A 155 17.01 -13.65 4.96
CA GLU A 155 17.19 -14.23 6.30
C GLU A 155 18.42 -15.15 6.38
N LYS A 156 18.65 -15.99 5.37
CA LYS A 156 19.87 -16.81 5.28
C LYS A 156 21.13 -15.94 5.31
N LEU A 157 21.14 -14.87 4.52
CA LEU A 157 22.28 -13.97 4.46
C LEU A 157 22.53 -13.22 5.78
N ILE A 158 21.46 -12.85 6.51
CA ILE A 158 21.58 -12.26 7.85
C ILE A 158 22.22 -13.25 8.81
N ASN A 159 21.77 -14.51 8.82
CA ASN A 159 22.31 -15.54 9.71
C ASN A 159 23.78 -15.85 9.39
N GLU A 160 24.16 -15.93 8.12
CA GLU A 160 25.54 -16.15 7.69
C GLU A 160 26.51 -15.02 8.07
N LYS A 161 26.00 -13.83 8.39
CA LYS A 161 26.79 -12.64 8.77
C LYS A 161 26.71 -12.30 10.26
N GLY A 162 25.73 -12.87 10.96
CA GLY A 162 25.53 -12.68 12.40
C GLY A 162 26.32 -13.66 13.28
N ASP A 163 26.86 -14.73 12.68
CA ASP A 163 27.85 -15.65 13.26
C ASP A 163 29.30 -15.20 12.93
#